data_AF-A0A7D7RVF4-F1
#
_entry.id   AF-A0A7D7RVF4-F1
#
_cell.length_a   1.000
_cell.length_b   1.000
_cell.length_c   1.000
_cell.angle_alpha   90.00
_cell.angle_beta   90.00
_cell.angle_gamma   90.00
#
_symmetry.space_group_name_H-M   'P 1'
#
loop_
_entity.id
_entity.type
_entity.pdbx_description
1 polymer ?
#
loop_
_entity_poly.entity_id
_entity_poly.type
_entity_poly.pdbx_seq_one_letter_code
_entity_poly.pdbx_strand_id
1 'polypeptide(L)'
;MSNFKSKNRDKIGILAVTTVVVVILLITAGFVVLPFFGIYGLYKVLEELNLINVTTGDSFMGNITYFTFLIFVMYVITLILDLVSKIIIYRKKKKVAISRGSMLLNYGIQAVIAAYLFKILLDNFFSRIDLSLVGSLVAFIIMYLIYFSLLDDYEVEQ
;
A
#
# COMPACT_ATOMS: atom_id res chain seq x y z
N MET A 1 -43.92 5.86 -38.46
CA MET A 1 -43.03 4.72 -38.11
C MET A 1 -41.61 5.15 -37.67
N SER A 2 -41.35 6.45 -37.38
CA SER A 2 -40.04 6.97 -36.97
C SER A 2 -39.81 7.02 -35.45
N ASN A 3 -40.87 7.13 -34.63
CA ASN A 3 -40.76 7.27 -33.17
C ASN A 3 -40.32 6.00 -32.41
N PHE A 4 -40.46 4.81 -33.01
CA PHE A 4 -40.04 3.56 -32.36
C PHE A 4 -38.52 3.36 -32.38
N LYS A 5 -37.85 3.91 -33.41
CA LYS A 5 -36.40 3.72 -33.63
C LYS A 5 -35.55 4.64 -32.74
N SER A 6 -36.05 5.82 -32.34
CA SER A 6 -35.37 6.69 -31.36
C SER A 6 -35.49 6.11 -29.95
N LYS A 7 -36.70 5.72 -29.52
CA LYS A 7 -36.97 5.18 -28.18
C LYS A 7 -36.13 3.94 -27.82
N ASN A 8 -35.84 3.07 -28.79
CA ASN A 8 -34.98 1.91 -28.58
C ASN A 8 -33.48 2.26 -28.56
N ARG A 9 -33.04 3.29 -29.29
CA ARG A 9 -31.66 3.80 -29.20
C ARG A 9 -31.39 4.44 -27.84
N ASP A 10 -32.37 5.17 -27.28
CA ASP A 10 -32.24 5.78 -25.96
C ASP A 10 -32.13 4.73 -24.86
N LYS A 11 -32.89 3.64 -24.95
CA LYS A 11 -32.78 2.49 -24.02
C LYS A 11 -31.42 1.81 -24.09
N ILE A 12 -30.89 1.59 -25.30
CA ILE A 12 -29.56 1.01 -25.49
C ILE A 12 -28.47 1.94 -24.96
N GLY A 13 -28.60 3.26 -25.18
CA GLY A 13 -27.69 4.26 -24.64
C GLY A 13 -27.69 4.30 -23.11
N ILE A 14 -28.87 4.30 -22.48
CA ILE A 14 -28.99 4.24 -21.02
C ILE A 14 -28.40 2.95 -20.48
N LEU A 15 -28.71 1.79 -21.09
CA LEU A 15 -28.17 0.51 -20.67
C LEU A 15 -26.63 0.48 -20.77
N ALA A 16 -26.07 1.03 -21.86
CA ALA A 16 -24.63 1.12 -22.05
C ALA A 16 -23.95 2.02 -21.00
N VAL A 17 -24.52 3.20 -20.73
CA VAL A 17 -24.03 4.11 -19.68
C VAL A 17 -24.11 3.44 -18.31
N THR A 18 -25.24 2.83 -17.97
CA THR A 18 -25.39 2.11 -16.69
C THR A 18 -24.38 0.98 -16.56
N THR A 19 -24.14 0.22 -17.63
CA THR A 19 -23.15 -0.86 -17.63
C THR A 19 -21.73 -0.33 -17.38
N VAL A 20 -21.34 0.75 -18.06
CA VAL A 20 -20.03 1.40 -17.86
C VAL A 20 -19.88 1.90 -16.42
N VAL A 21 -20.91 2.55 -15.87
CA VAL A 21 -20.91 3.04 -14.48
C VAL A 21 -20.74 1.87 -13.49
N VAL A 22 -21.46 0.77 -13.68
CA VAL A 22 -21.35 -0.42 -12.82
C VAL A 22 -19.95 -1.03 -12.91
N VAL A 23 -19.38 -1.15 -14.10
CA VAL A 23 -18.01 -1.66 -14.28
C VAL A 23 -16.99 -0.76 -13.58
N ILE A 24 -17.10 0.56 -13.73
CA ILE A 24 -16.22 1.51 -13.02
C ILE A 24 -16.36 1.37 -11.51
N LEU A 25 -17.58 1.25 -10.99
CA LEU A 25 -17.83 1.03 -9.57
C LEU A 25 -17.21 -0.28 -9.08
N LEU A 26 -17.33 -1.37 -9.85
CA LEU A 26 -16.75 -2.66 -9.48
C LEU A 26 -15.22 -2.64 -9.50
N ILE A 27 -14.60 -2.00 -10.50
CA ILE A 27 -13.15 -1.82 -10.57
C ILE A 27 -12.68 -0.96 -9.39
N THR A 28 -13.37 0.16 -9.12
CA THR A 28 -13.03 1.06 -8.02
C THR A 28 -13.20 0.36 -6.68
N ALA A 29 -14.30 -0.38 -6.50
CA ALA A 29 -14.53 -1.20 -5.32
C ALA A 29 -13.42 -2.24 -5.17
N GLY A 30 -13.07 -3.00 -6.21
CA GLY A 30 -11.98 -3.97 -6.16
C GLY A 30 -10.65 -3.33 -5.76
N PHE A 31 -10.31 -2.18 -6.35
CA PHE A 31 -9.06 -1.47 -6.08
C PHE A 31 -8.99 -0.89 -4.65
N VAL A 32 -10.12 -0.52 -4.05
CA VAL A 32 -10.18 -0.03 -2.67
C VAL A 32 -10.27 -1.19 -1.68
N VAL A 33 -11.13 -2.17 -1.96
CA VAL A 33 -11.46 -3.27 -1.07
C VAL A 33 -10.28 -4.22 -0.90
N LEU A 34 -9.53 -4.53 -1.96
CA LEU A 34 -8.37 -5.44 -1.89
C LEU A 34 -7.28 -4.95 -0.90
N PRO A 35 -6.78 -3.69 -0.98
CA PRO A 35 -5.87 -3.16 0.01
C PRO A 35 -6.44 -3.17 1.43
N PHE A 36 -7.73 -2.84 1.59
CA PHE A 36 -8.38 -2.85 2.91
C PHE A 36 -8.42 -4.26 3.52
N PHE A 37 -8.77 -5.29 2.75
CA PHE A 37 -8.74 -6.67 3.22
C PHE A 37 -7.31 -7.17 3.48
N GLY A 38 -6.35 -6.79 2.65
CA GLY A 38 -4.93 -7.14 2.86
C GLY A 38 -4.39 -6.55 4.17
N ILE A 39 -4.66 -5.27 4.42
CA ILE A 39 -4.26 -4.59 5.66
C ILE A 39 -5.02 -5.14 6.86
N TYR A 40 -6.32 -5.43 6.73
CA TYR A 40 -7.11 -6.03 7.80
C TYR A 40 -6.64 -7.44 8.15
N GLY A 41 -6.31 -8.26 7.15
CA GLY A 41 -5.73 -9.59 7.36
C GLY A 41 -4.37 -9.51 8.05
N LEU A 42 -3.50 -8.60 7.62
CA LEU A 42 -2.22 -8.36 8.28
C LEU A 42 -2.42 -7.92 9.75
N TYR A 43 -3.36 -7.01 10.00
CA TYR A 43 -3.72 -6.59 11.34
C TYR A 43 -4.11 -7.78 12.22
N LYS A 44 -4.97 -8.68 11.73
CA LYS A 44 -5.41 -9.86 12.49
C LYS A 44 -4.27 -10.82 12.81
N VAL A 45 -3.39 -11.08 11.85
CA VAL A 45 -2.21 -11.93 12.08
C VAL A 45 -1.27 -11.30 13.14
N LEU A 46 -1.03 -10.00 13.04
CA LEU A 46 -0.19 -9.30 14.03
C LEU A 46 -0.85 -9.27 15.42
N GLU A 47 -2.17 -9.16 15.48
CA GLU A 47 -2.94 -9.16 16.74
C GLU A 47 -2.87 -10.54 17.41
N GLU A 48 -3.07 -11.63 16.66
CA GLU A 48 -2.95 -13.00 17.17
C GLU A 48 -1.54 -13.32 17.69
N LEU A 49 -0.51 -12.74 17.07
CA LEU A 49 0.89 -12.87 17.51
C LEU A 49 1.25 -11.94 18.69
N ASN A 50 0.29 -11.16 19.22
CA ASN A 50 0.51 -10.13 20.24
C ASN A 50 1.56 -9.07 19.82
N LEU A 51 1.68 -8.82 18.52
CA LEU A 51 2.63 -7.86 17.96
C LEU A 51 2.01 -6.46 17.80
N ILE A 52 0.68 -6.36 17.75
CA ILE A 52 -0.06 -5.11 17.67
C ILE A 52 -1.26 -5.12 18.63
N ASN A 53 -1.53 -3.98 19.24
CA ASN A 53 -2.80 -3.69 19.91
C ASN A 53 -3.36 -2.38 19.36
N VAL A 54 -4.65 -2.38 19.00
CA VAL A 54 -5.30 -1.21 18.40
C VAL A 54 -6.57 -0.89 19.17
N THR A 55 -6.65 0.35 19.64
CA THR A 55 -7.85 0.89 20.27
C THR A 55 -8.63 1.74 19.26
N THR A 56 -9.80 1.27 18.83
CA THR A 56 -10.69 2.05 17.96
C THR A 56 -11.44 3.11 18.76
N GLY A 57 -11.51 4.33 18.24
CA GLY A 57 -12.36 5.38 18.84
C GLY A 57 -13.83 5.24 18.42
N ASP A 58 -14.69 6.06 19.02
CA ASP A 58 -16.15 5.98 18.85
C ASP A 58 -16.64 6.42 17.45
N SER A 59 -15.86 7.25 16.75
CA SER A 59 -16.22 7.76 15.42
C SER A 59 -15.57 6.93 14.32
N PHE A 60 -16.40 6.36 13.44
CA PHE A 60 -15.96 5.65 12.23
C PHE A 60 -15.03 6.51 11.35
N MET A 61 -15.40 7.76 11.08
CA MET A 61 -14.56 8.67 10.29
C MET A 61 -13.28 9.07 11.00
N GLY A 62 -13.31 9.17 12.33
CA GLY A 62 -12.12 9.38 13.14
C GLY A 62 -11.12 8.23 12.99
N ASN A 63 -11.61 7.00 13.00
CA ASN A 63 -10.78 5.81 12.81
C ASN A 63 -10.21 5.75 11.40
N ILE A 64 -11.01 5.95 10.34
CA ILE A 64 -10.52 5.96 8.95
C ILE A 64 -9.40 6.99 8.78
N THR A 65 -9.62 8.22 9.24
CA THR A 65 -8.63 9.29 9.11
C THR A 65 -7.34 8.93 9.82
N TYR A 66 -7.43 8.37 11.03
CA TYR A 66 -6.29 7.98 11.84
C TYR A 66 -5.45 6.86 11.19
N PHE A 67 -6.09 5.77 10.75
CA PHE A 67 -5.39 4.66 10.09
C PHE A 67 -4.86 5.03 8.70
N THR A 68 -5.60 5.86 7.95
CA THR A 68 -5.11 6.40 6.68
C THR A 68 -3.84 7.22 6.88
N PHE A 69 -3.82 8.07 7.91
CA PHE A 69 -2.64 8.87 8.23
C PHE A 69 -1.45 8.00 8.68
N LEU A 70 -1.70 6.94 9.44
CA LEU A 70 -0.67 5.95 9.79
C LEU A 70 -0.03 5.31 8.54
N ILE A 71 -0.86 4.80 7.63
CA ILE A 71 -0.39 4.20 6.37
C ILE A 71 0.38 5.22 5.53
N PHE A 72 -0.10 6.47 5.49
CA PHE A 72 0.58 7.55 4.81
C PHE A 72 1.99 7.81 5.39
N VAL A 73 2.14 7.83 6.71
CA VAL A 73 3.46 7.96 7.36
C VAL A 73 4.38 6.79 7.00
N MET A 74 3.88 5.55 7.03
CA MET A 74 4.68 4.38 6.62
C MET A 74 5.15 4.48 5.17
N TYR A 75 4.26 4.92 4.27
CA TYR A 75 4.58 5.15 2.86
C TYR A 75 5.64 6.23 2.69
N VAL A 76 5.53 7.37 3.39
CA VAL A 76 6.50 8.46 3.32
C VAL A 76 7.89 8.01 3.80
N ILE A 77 7.98 7.26 4.90
CA ILE A 77 9.26 6.70 5.37
C ILE A 77 9.90 5.82 4.31
N THR A 78 9.11 4.91 3.73
CA THR A 78 9.55 3.99 2.68
C THR A 78 10.07 4.76 1.46
N LEU A 79 9.32 5.76 1.01
CA LEU A 79 9.68 6.62 -0.12
C LEU A 79 10.99 7.38 0.13
N ILE A 80 11.17 7.96 1.33
CA ILE A 80 12.40 8.67 1.69
C ILE A 80 13.61 7.74 1.65
N LEU A 81 13.49 6.54 2.23
CA LEU A 81 14.58 5.55 2.26
C LEU A 81 14.92 5.02 0.86
N ASP A 82 13.91 4.81 0.02
CA ASP A 82 14.10 4.43 -1.38
C ASP A 82 14.86 5.53 -2.16
N LEU A 83 14.44 6.80 -2.01
CA LEU A 83 15.12 7.94 -2.63
C LEU A 83 16.58 8.07 -2.15
N VAL A 84 16.83 7.96 -0.85
CA VAL A 84 18.19 7.98 -0.29
C VAL A 84 19.04 6.86 -0.89
N SER A 85 18.48 5.65 -0.99
CA SER A 85 19.20 4.49 -1.54
C SER A 85 19.52 4.68 -3.02
N LYS A 86 18.57 5.18 -3.82
CA LYS A 86 18.79 5.53 -5.23
C LYS A 86 19.86 6.60 -5.39
N ILE A 87 19.89 7.62 -4.54
CA ILE A 87 20.93 8.66 -4.54
C ILE A 87 22.31 8.06 -4.22
N ILE A 88 22.40 7.18 -3.22
CA ILE A 88 23.68 6.52 -2.85
C ILE A 88 24.20 5.67 -4.01
N ILE A 89 23.33 4.87 -4.64
CA ILE A 89 23.67 4.03 -5.79
C ILE A 89 24.14 4.91 -6.96
N TYR A 90 23.38 5.95 -7.30
CA TYR A 90 23.71 6.89 -8.38
C TYR A 90 25.06 7.58 -8.16
N ARG A 91 25.33 8.06 -6.93
CA ARG A 91 26.60 8.71 -6.57
C ARG A 91 27.80 7.79 -6.68
N LYS A 92 27.64 6.49 -6.43
CA LYS A 92 28.75 5.54 -6.48
C LYS A 92 29.27 5.27 -7.90
N LYS A 93 28.71 5.86 -8.97
CA LYS A 93 29.21 5.85 -10.38
C LYS A 93 29.68 4.48 -10.89
N LYS A 94 29.22 3.39 -10.30
CA LYS A 94 29.66 2.06 -10.67
C LYS A 94 28.66 1.50 -11.67
N LYS A 95 29.14 1.12 -12.85
CA LYS A 95 28.52 0.14 -13.76
C LYS A 95 28.47 -1.25 -13.09
N VAL A 96 28.03 -1.31 -11.84
CA VAL A 96 27.77 -2.58 -11.15
C VAL A 96 26.35 -2.91 -11.52
N ALA A 97 26.20 -3.93 -12.37
CA ALA A 97 24.92 -4.60 -12.52
C ALA A 97 24.45 -4.97 -11.12
N ILE A 98 23.39 -4.31 -10.65
CA ILE A 98 22.86 -4.56 -9.32
C ILE A 98 22.23 -5.94 -9.40
N SER A 99 22.85 -6.93 -8.77
CA SER A 99 22.27 -8.27 -8.72
C SER A 99 20.98 -8.23 -7.90
N ARG A 100 20.02 -9.10 -8.24
CA ARG A 100 18.78 -9.26 -7.46
C ARG A 100 19.05 -9.46 -5.98
N GLY A 101 20.08 -10.24 -5.63
CA GLY A 101 20.51 -10.43 -4.25
C GLY A 101 20.96 -9.13 -3.56
N SER A 102 21.65 -8.23 -4.27
CA SER A 102 22.02 -6.92 -3.74
C SER A 102 20.81 -6.00 -3.54
N MET A 103 19.77 -6.12 -4.37
CA MET A 103 18.52 -5.36 -4.18
C MET A 103 17.76 -5.87 -2.95
N LEU A 104 17.59 -7.19 -2.81
CA LEU A 104 16.95 -7.80 -1.65
C LEU A 104 17.64 -7.42 -0.33
N LEU A 105 18.97 -7.43 -0.31
CA LEU A 105 19.74 -7.04 0.87
C LEU A 105 19.53 -5.54 1.19
N ASN A 106 19.52 -4.68 0.17
CA ASN A 106 19.21 -3.26 0.33
C ASN A 106 17.79 -3.04 0.90
N TYR A 107 16.78 -3.75 0.39
CA TYR A 107 15.42 -3.68 0.93
C TYR A 107 15.33 -4.22 2.35
N GLY A 108 16.06 -5.29 2.69
CA GLY A 108 16.14 -5.78 4.07
C GLY A 108 16.71 -4.74 5.04
N ILE A 109 17.79 -4.05 4.66
CA ILE A 109 18.36 -2.96 5.45
C ILE A 109 17.35 -1.81 5.59
N GLN A 110 16.70 -1.42 4.49
CA GLN A 110 15.69 -0.37 4.54
C GLN A 110 14.51 -0.75 5.44
N ALA A 111 14.04 -2.00 5.42
CA ALA A 111 12.97 -2.47 6.28
C ALA A 111 13.30 -2.31 7.77
N VAL A 112 14.54 -2.63 8.17
CA VAL A 112 15.02 -2.45 9.55
C VAL A 112 15.04 -0.98 9.94
N ILE A 113 15.60 -0.11 9.09
CA ILE A 113 15.67 1.33 9.34
C ILE A 113 14.26 1.93 9.39
N ALA A 114 13.39 1.55 8.46
CA ALA A 114 12.01 1.99 8.39
C ALA A 114 11.23 1.59 9.64
N ALA A 115 11.36 0.34 10.08
CA ALA A 115 10.71 -0.15 11.29
C ALA A 115 11.14 0.63 12.54
N TYR A 116 12.43 0.94 12.66
CA TYR A 116 12.95 1.72 13.78
C TYR A 116 12.45 3.17 13.76
N LEU A 117 12.56 3.86 12.62
CA LEU A 117 12.06 5.23 12.46
C LEU A 117 10.55 5.31 12.68
N PHE A 118 9.81 4.35 12.13
CA PHE A 118 8.37 4.28 12.29
C PHE A 118 7.99 4.03 13.75
N LYS A 119 8.68 3.15 14.48
CA LYS A 119 8.41 2.93 15.90
C LYS A 119 8.57 4.23 16.71
N ILE A 120 9.62 5.00 16.45
CA ILE A 120 9.80 6.31 17.08
C ILE A 120 8.63 7.25 16.77
N LEU A 121 8.18 7.32 15.52
CA LEU A 121 7.05 8.18 15.16
C LEU A 121 5.73 7.67 15.75
N LEU A 122 5.53 6.35 15.76
CA LEU A 122 4.36 5.69 16.32
C LEU A 122 4.22 6.02 17.81
N ASP A 123 5.29 5.84 18.58
CA ASP A 123 5.27 6.08 20.03
C ASP A 123 5.04 7.56 20.38
N ASN A 124 5.43 8.49 19.51
CA ASN A 124 5.30 9.93 19.75
C ASN A 124 3.99 10.55 19.24
N PHE A 125 3.47 10.05 18.11
CA PHE A 125 2.32 10.68 17.42
C PHE A 125 1.05 9.82 17.44
N PHE A 126 1.16 8.52 17.71
CA PHE A 126 0.06 7.58 17.59
C PHE A 126 -0.25 6.89 18.92
N SER A 127 -1.19 7.45 19.69
CA SER A 127 -1.60 6.91 21.00
C SER A 127 -2.57 5.72 20.95
N ARG A 128 -3.16 5.41 19.79
CA ARG A 128 -4.21 4.38 19.65
C ARG A 128 -3.69 3.04 19.15
N ILE A 129 -2.41 2.99 18.79
CA ILE A 129 -1.77 1.81 18.23
C ILE A 129 -0.53 1.57 19.05
N ASP A 130 -0.45 0.40 19.67
CA ASP A 130 0.78 -0.12 20.22
C ASP A 130 1.28 -1.23 19.31
N LEU A 131 2.21 -0.88 18.43
CA LEU A 131 2.87 -1.83 17.55
C LEU A 131 4.26 -2.11 18.10
N SER A 132 4.54 -3.37 18.41
CA SER A 132 5.87 -3.81 18.80
C SER A 132 6.88 -3.56 17.68
N LEU A 133 8.17 -3.40 18.02
CA LEU A 133 9.22 -3.23 17.01
C LEU A 133 9.28 -4.39 16.01
N VAL A 134 9.03 -5.62 16.49
CA VAL A 134 8.94 -6.82 15.66
C VAL A 134 7.73 -6.73 14.70
N GLY A 135 6.58 -6.28 15.19
CA GLY A 135 5.41 -6.02 14.35
C GLY A 135 5.68 -4.98 13.27
N SER A 136 6.37 -3.89 13.60
CA SER A 136 6.82 -2.88 12.63
C SER A 136 7.73 -3.50 11.57
N LEU A 137 8.70 -4.32 11.99
CA LEU A 137 9.63 -4.99 11.08
C LEU A 137 8.90 -5.92 10.10
N VAL A 138 7.96 -6.73 10.59
CA VAL A 138 7.12 -7.60 9.74
C VAL A 138 6.31 -6.77 8.74
N ALA A 139 5.69 -5.67 9.19
CA ALA A 139 4.91 -4.80 8.32
C ALA A 139 5.75 -4.20 7.18
N PHE A 140 6.96 -3.71 7.47
CA PHE A 140 7.85 -3.18 6.44
C PHE A 140 8.42 -4.28 5.53
N ILE A 141 8.78 -5.46 6.05
CA ILE A 141 9.21 -6.58 5.20
C ILE A 141 8.13 -6.93 4.18
N ILE A 142 6.88 -7.04 4.61
CA ILE A 142 5.75 -7.34 3.71
C ILE A 142 5.59 -6.23 2.67
N MET A 143 5.66 -4.96 3.10
CA MET A 143 5.57 -3.82 2.19
C MET A 143 6.67 -3.84 1.12
N TYR A 144 7.92 -4.11 1.53
CA TYR A 144 9.06 -4.20 0.61
C TYR A 144 9.00 -5.44 -0.29
N LEU A 145 8.46 -6.57 0.18
CA LEU A 145 8.22 -7.75 -0.66
C LEU A 145 7.17 -7.47 -1.73
N ILE A 146 6.05 -6.81 -1.37
CA ILE A 146 5.05 -6.38 -2.34
C ILE A 146 5.68 -5.43 -3.36
N TYR A 147 6.47 -4.45 -2.91
CA TYR A 147 7.16 -3.51 -3.78
C TYR A 147 8.14 -4.22 -4.73
N PHE A 148 8.93 -5.17 -4.22
CA PHE A 148 9.83 -5.99 -5.02
C PHE A 148 9.09 -6.80 -6.08
N SER A 149 7.99 -7.46 -5.71
CA SER A 149 7.16 -8.23 -6.66
C SER A 149 6.52 -7.36 -7.74
N LEU A 150 6.16 -6.11 -7.44
CA LEU A 150 5.60 -5.17 -8.44
C LEU A 150 6.66 -4.59 -9.39
N LEU A 151 7.93 -4.58 -8.98
CA LEU A 151 9.05 -4.10 -9.81
C LEU A 151 9.59 -5.18 -10.75
N ASP A 152 9.45 -6.46 -10.42
CA ASP A 152 9.97 -7.59 -11.21
C ASP A 152 9.37 -7.68 -12.63
N ASP A 153 8.22 -7.06 -12.89
CA ASP A 153 7.60 -7.01 -14.23
C ASP A 153 8.26 -5.98 -15.18
N TYR A 154 9.14 -5.09 -14.69
CA TYR A 154 9.71 -3.98 -15.48
C TYR A 154 11.14 -4.20 -15.98
N GLU A 155 11.83 -5.31 -15.63
CA GLU A 155 13.22 -5.58 -16.06
C GLU A 155 13.36 -6.64 -17.18
N VAL A 156 12.29 -7.00 -17.90
CA VAL A 156 12.35 -7.96 -19.04
C VAL A 156 12.57 -7.27 -20.41
N GLU A 157 12.94 -5.98 -20.44
CA GLU A 157 13.42 -5.33 -21.65
C GLU A 157 14.89 -4.89 -21.47
N GLN A 158 15.81 -5.84 -21.62
CA GLN A 158 17.19 -5.59 -22.07
C GLN A 158 17.54 -6.54 -23.20
#